data_AF-A0A2S6SZ67-F1
#
_entry.id   AF-A0A2S6SZ67-F1
#
_cell.length_a   1.000
_cell.length_b   1.000
_cell.length_c   1.000
_cell.angle_alpha   90.00
_cell.angle_beta   90.00
_cell.angle_gamma   90.00
#
_symmetry.space_group_name_H-M   'P 1'
#
loop_
_entity.id
_entity.type
_entity.pdbx_description
1 polymer ?
#
loop_
_entity_poly.entity_id
_entity_poly.type
_entity_poly.pdbx_seq_one_letter_code
_entity_poly.pdbx_strand_id
1 'polypeptide(L)'
;KSHISNMIRLLELEEEILNYMISGKLSMGHARALIGVPNAKEMANEIINKNLSVRQTEKNTANYKKNKRRQKNKDPNILDLEKELSEKIGLKTSIHFSEQGSSGSLTLYYSDLDQLDDIMKRLKK
;
A
#
# COMPACT_ATOMS: atom_id res chain seq x y z
N LYS A 1 6.07 8.24 27.43
CA LYS A 1 4.62 8.45 27.15
C LYS A 1 4.03 7.50 26.07
N SER A 2 4.68 6.37 25.74
CA SER A 2 4.29 5.50 24.61
C SER A 2 3.67 4.15 24.98
N HIS A 3 3.75 3.68 26.23
CA HIS A 3 3.21 2.36 26.62
C HIS A 3 1.69 2.33 26.74
N ILE A 4 1.08 3.38 27.31
CA ILE A 4 -0.37 3.44 27.51
C ILE A 4 -1.10 3.49 26.16
N SER A 5 -0.60 4.29 25.21
CA SER A 5 -1.17 4.35 23.86
C SER A 5 -1.05 3.02 23.11
N ASN A 6 0.02 2.25 23.31
CA ASN A 6 0.15 0.93 22.70
C ASN A 6 -0.88 -0.07 23.25
N MET A 7 -1.17 -0.02 24.55
CA MET A 7 -2.20 -0.89 25.14
C MET A 7 -3.59 -0.55 24.62
N ILE A 8 -3.93 0.73 24.50
CA ILE A 8 -5.22 1.17 23.93
C ILE A 8 -5.35 0.67 22.48
N ARG A 9 -4.30 0.78 21.67
CA ARG A 9 -4.34 0.32 20.27
C ARG A 9 -4.42 -1.21 20.13
N LEU A 10 -4.01 -1.97 21.13
CA LEU A 10 -4.20 -3.43 21.11
C LEU A 10 -5.66 -3.80 21.29
N LEU A 11 -6.45 -2.97 21.97
CA LEU A 11 -7.89 -3.15 22.10
C LEU A 11 -8.64 -2.85 20.79
N GLU A 12 -7.99 -2.23 19.81
CA GLU A 12 -8.54 -2.03 18.45
C GLU A 12 -8.41 -3.30 17.58
N LEU A 13 -7.73 -4.35 18.05
CA LEU A 13 -7.61 -5.63 17.34
C LEU A 13 -8.84 -6.50 17.55
N GLU A 14 -9.10 -7.38 16.59
CA GLU A 14 -10.12 -8.43 16.71
C GLU A 14 -9.84 -9.36 17.91
N GLU A 15 -10.90 -9.78 18.59
CA GLU A 15 -10.82 -10.65 19.79
C GLU A 15 -10.03 -11.94 19.54
N GLU A 16 -10.07 -12.46 18.32
CA GLU A 16 -9.34 -13.68 17.95
C GLU A 16 -7.81 -13.50 18.01
N ILE A 17 -7.30 -12.32 17.64
CA ILE A 17 -5.88 -11.98 17.72
C ILE A 17 -5.48 -11.78 19.19
N LEU A 18 -6.36 -11.20 20.00
CA LEU A 18 -6.17 -11.11 21.45
C LEU A 18 -6.10 -12.51 22.09
N ASN A 19 -6.95 -13.45 21.67
CA ASN A 19 -6.92 -14.84 22.13
C ASN A 19 -5.61 -15.55 21.75
N TYR A 20 -5.06 -15.28 20.56
CA TYR A 20 -3.73 -15.78 20.18
C TYR A 20 -2.59 -15.20 21.01
N MET A 21 -2.73 -13.96 21.47
CA MET A 21 -1.77 -13.36 22.40
C MET A 21 -1.89 -13.95 23.81
N ILE A 22 -3.12 -14.16 24.31
CA ILE A 22 -3.38 -14.78 25.62
C ILE A 22 -2.88 -16.23 25.65
N SER A 23 -3.11 -16.98 24.57
CA SER A 23 -2.62 -18.36 24.43
C SER A 23 -1.11 -18.48 24.17
N GLY A 24 -0.38 -17.36 24.09
CA GLY A 24 1.07 -17.34 23.87
C GLY A 24 1.53 -17.67 22.45
N LYS A 25 0.59 -17.85 21.51
CA LYS A 25 0.91 -18.09 20.08
C LYS A 25 1.47 -16.83 19.40
N LEU A 26 1.10 -15.65 19.90
CA LEU A 26 1.59 -14.36 19.40
C LEU A 26 2.17 -13.52 20.53
N SER A 27 3.29 -12.85 20.24
CA SER A 27 3.84 -11.81 21.12
C SER A 27 3.08 -10.50 20.94
N MET A 28 3.11 -9.65 21.96
CA MET A 28 2.61 -8.27 21.91
C MET A 28 3.22 -7.48 20.75
N GLY A 29 4.47 -7.79 20.36
CA GLY A 29 5.12 -7.21 19.18
C GLY A 29 4.46 -7.62 17.86
N HIS A 30 4.00 -8.87 17.74
CA HIS A 30 3.24 -9.35 16.58
C HIS A 30 1.87 -8.68 16.52
N ALA A 31 1.15 -8.63 17.65
CA ALA A 31 -0.14 -7.98 17.73
C ALA A 31 -0.03 -6.50 17.30
N ARG A 32 1.00 -5.78 17.78
CA ARG A 32 1.24 -4.38 17.39
C ARG A 32 1.44 -4.21 15.88
N ALA A 33 2.14 -5.14 15.24
CA ALA A 33 2.41 -5.09 13.80
C ALA A 33 1.14 -5.30 12.95
N LEU A 34 0.13 -5.99 13.48
CA LEU A 34 -1.14 -6.28 12.83
C LEU A 34 -2.16 -5.13 12.95
N ILE A 35 -1.93 -4.15 13.84
CA ILE A 35 -2.84 -3.01 14.04
C ILE A 35 -2.99 -2.20 12.74
N GLY A 36 -4.23 -2.08 12.27
CA GLY A 36 -4.61 -1.29 11.08
C GLY A 36 -4.34 -1.97 9.74
N VAL A 37 -4.05 -3.28 9.73
CA VAL A 37 -3.94 -4.07 8.49
C VAL A 37 -5.30 -4.69 8.14
N PRO A 38 -5.78 -4.60 6.88
CA PRO A 38 -6.92 -5.41 6.43
C PRO A 38 -6.60 -6.91 6.55
N ASN A 39 -7.61 -7.73 6.89
CA ASN A 39 -7.49 -9.19 7.11
C ASN A 39 -6.43 -9.59 8.16
N ALA A 40 -6.40 -8.87 9.29
CA ALA A 40 -5.45 -9.13 10.36
C ALA A 40 -5.50 -10.58 10.89
N LYS A 41 -6.68 -11.21 10.89
CA LYS A 41 -6.88 -12.63 11.24
C LYS A 41 -6.10 -13.60 10.35
N GLU A 42 -6.19 -13.44 9.03
CA GLU A 42 -5.51 -14.33 8.08
C GLU A 42 -4.00 -14.22 8.22
N MET A 43 -3.49 -12.99 8.38
CA MET A 43 -2.08 -12.78 8.62
C MET A 43 -1.62 -13.29 9.99
N ALA A 44 -2.45 -13.18 11.04
CA ALA A 44 -2.15 -13.78 12.33
C ALA A 44 -1.95 -15.30 12.21
N ASN A 45 -2.84 -15.99 11.48
CA ASN A 45 -2.70 -17.41 11.20
C ASN A 45 -1.43 -17.72 10.40
N GLU A 46 -1.11 -16.89 9.40
CA GLU A 46 0.11 -17.06 8.60
C GLU A 46 1.38 -16.90 9.45
N ILE A 47 1.40 -15.92 10.36
CA ILE A 47 2.51 -15.68 11.30
C ILE A 47 2.71 -16.89 12.21
N ILE A 48 1.63 -17.46 12.73
CA ILE A 48 1.66 -18.66 13.59
C ILE A 48 2.15 -19.87 12.78
N ASN A 49 1.60 -20.10 11.59
CA ASN A 49 1.96 -21.24 10.75
C ASN A 49 3.42 -21.19 10.27
N LYS A 50 3.93 -20.00 9.99
CA LYS A 50 5.31 -19.78 9.51
C LYS A 50 6.30 -19.47 10.62
N ASN A 51 5.87 -19.43 11.89
CA ASN A 51 6.68 -19.04 13.05
C ASN A 51 7.54 -17.79 12.77
N LEU A 52 6.91 -16.75 12.20
CA LEU A 52 7.64 -15.53 11.81
C LEU A 52 8.12 -14.76 13.05
N SER A 53 9.32 -14.19 12.95
CA SER A 53 9.83 -13.28 13.98
C SER A 53 9.12 -11.92 13.92
N VAL A 54 9.14 -11.18 15.04
CA VAL A 54 8.51 -9.84 15.15
C VAL A 54 8.99 -8.90 14.04
N ARG A 55 10.29 -8.93 13.71
CA ARG A 55 10.87 -8.11 12.64
C ARG A 55 10.36 -8.50 11.25
N GLN A 56 10.20 -9.81 10.99
CA GLN A 56 9.66 -10.29 9.72
C GLN A 56 8.18 -9.93 9.59
N THR A 57 7.43 -10.06 10.67
CA THR A 57 6.03 -9.66 10.75
C THR A 57 5.87 -8.16 10.47
N GLU A 58 6.66 -7.30 11.11
CA GLU A 58 6.65 -5.85 10.84
C GLU A 58 7.00 -5.52 9.38
N LYS A 59 7.97 -6.24 8.78
CA LYS A 59 8.32 -6.05 7.36
C LYS A 59 7.18 -6.47 6.43
N ASN A 60 6.52 -7.58 6.73
CA ASN A 60 5.44 -8.10 5.90
C ASN A 60 4.21 -7.18 6.00
N THR A 61 3.82 -6.76 7.20
CA THR A 61 2.69 -5.83 7.40
C THR A 61 2.97 -4.43 6.88
N ALA A 62 4.23 -3.98 6.90
CA ALA A 62 4.63 -2.70 6.27
C ALA A 62 4.40 -2.71 4.75
N ASN A 63 4.62 -3.83 4.07
CA ASN A 63 4.31 -3.96 2.64
C ASN A 63 2.80 -3.85 2.37
N TYR A 64 1.95 -4.42 3.24
CA TYR A 64 0.50 -4.25 3.14
C TYR A 64 0.04 -2.80 3.38
N LYS A 65 0.61 -2.11 4.38
CA LYS A 65 0.34 -0.66 4.59
C LYS A 65 0.81 0.20 3.41
N LYS A 66 1.90 -0.18 2.75
CA LYS A 66 2.42 0.50 1.56
C LYS A 66 1.53 0.25 0.32
N ASN A 67 0.97 -0.96 0.19
CA ASN A 67 0.00 -1.27 -0.87
C ASN A 67 -1.36 -0.59 -0.63
N LYS A 68 -1.83 -0.44 0.62
CA LYS A 68 -3.06 0.31 0.93
C LYS A 68 -2.95 1.80 0.60
N ARG A 69 -1.73 2.39 0.66
CA ARG A 69 -1.47 3.75 0.13
C ARG A 69 -1.47 3.82 -1.41
N ARG A 70 -1.21 2.71 -2.10
CA ARG A 70 -1.32 2.61 -3.57
C ARG A 70 -2.72 2.21 -4.05
N GLN A 71 -3.55 1.66 -3.17
CA GLN A 71 -4.96 1.28 -3.40
C GLN A 71 -5.95 2.28 -2.77
N LYS A 72 -5.57 3.55 -2.58
CA LYS A 72 -6.60 4.59 -2.57
C LYS A 72 -7.14 4.64 -3.99
N ASN A 73 -8.40 4.24 -4.15
CA ASN A 73 -9.17 4.17 -5.38
C ASN A 73 -8.63 5.18 -6.42
N LYS A 74 -8.03 4.68 -7.49
CA LYS A 74 -7.96 5.50 -8.70
C LYS A 74 -9.41 5.69 -9.12
N ASP A 75 -9.90 6.93 -9.10
CA ASP A 75 -11.20 7.26 -9.66
C ASP A 75 -11.30 6.64 -11.07
N PRO A 76 -12.43 6.03 -11.44
CA PRO A 76 -12.64 5.45 -12.77
C PRO A 76 -12.30 6.44 -13.90
N ASN A 77 -12.62 7.72 -13.69
CA ASN A 77 -12.28 8.80 -14.62
C ASN A 77 -10.76 8.98 -14.85
N ILE A 78 -9.92 8.70 -13.85
CA ILE A 78 -8.46 8.79 -13.97
C ILE A 78 -7.92 7.59 -14.76
N LEU A 79 -8.51 6.41 -14.58
CA LEU A 79 -8.12 5.20 -15.32
C LEU A 79 -8.46 5.33 -16.81
N ASP A 80 -9.63 5.90 -17.14
CA ASP A 80 -10.02 6.14 -18.52
C ASP A 80 -9.12 7.20 -19.18
N LEU A 81 -8.77 8.28 -18.46
CA LEU A 81 -7.81 9.27 -18.94
C LEU A 81 -6.38 8.70 -19.09
N GLU A 82 -5.94 7.83 -18.17
CA GLU A 82 -4.67 7.10 -18.32
C GLU A 82 -4.69 6.25 -19.59
N LYS A 83 -5.80 5.59 -19.89
CA LYS A 83 -5.91 4.73 -21.07
C LYS A 83 -5.94 5.53 -22.36
N GLU A 84 -6.70 6.62 -22.42
CA GLU A 84 -6.79 7.49 -23.59
C GLU A 84 -5.44 8.18 -23.88
N LEU A 85 -4.74 8.65 -22.83
CA LEU A 85 -3.39 9.20 -22.98
C LEU A 85 -2.37 8.13 -23.40
N SER A 86 -2.49 6.91 -22.87
CA SER A 86 -1.64 5.80 -23.27
C SER A 86 -1.85 5.43 -24.74
N GLU A 87 -3.08 5.43 -25.24
CA GLU A 87 -3.41 5.14 -26.64
C GLU A 87 -2.92 6.24 -27.58
N LYS A 88 -3.05 7.52 -27.18
CA LYS A 88 -2.66 8.66 -28.00
C LYS A 88 -1.14 8.88 -28.07
N ILE A 89 -0.45 8.60 -26.97
CA ILE A 89 1.01 8.73 -26.86
C ILE A 89 1.71 7.43 -27.29
N GLY A 90 1.03 6.28 -27.24
CA GLY A 90 1.60 4.96 -27.56
C GLY A 90 2.55 4.44 -26.49
N LEU A 91 2.53 5.03 -25.29
CA LEU A 91 3.44 4.72 -24.19
C LEU A 91 2.66 4.50 -22.91
N LYS A 92 3.24 3.70 -22.01
CA LYS A 92 2.61 3.44 -20.71
C LYS A 92 2.64 4.72 -19.89
N THR A 93 1.45 5.26 -19.63
CA THR A 93 1.26 6.47 -18.81
C THR A 93 0.71 6.09 -17.45
N SER A 94 1.18 6.76 -16.39
CA SER A 94 0.51 6.72 -15.09
C SER A 94 0.24 8.11 -14.56
N ILE A 95 -1.02 8.35 -14.21
CA ILE A 95 -1.54 9.58 -13.62
C ILE A 95 -1.79 9.29 -12.15
N HIS A 96 -1.17 10.10 -11.31
CA HIS A 96 -1.43 10.13 -9.88
C HIS A 96 -2.09 11.46 -9.53
N PHE A 97 -3.31 11.43 -9.00
CA PHE A 97 -4.01 12.62 -8.55
C PHE A 97 -3.97 12.71 -7.02
N SER A 98 -3.60 13.87 -6.48
CA SER A 98 -3.61 14.10 -5.04
C SER A 98 -5.01 14.53 -4.60
N GLU A 99 -5.62 13.78 -3.67
CA GLU A 99 -6.95 14.07 -3.09
C GLU A 99 -7.03 15.43 -2.37
N GLN A 100 -5.92 16.14 -2.16
CA GLN A 100 -5.88 17.37 -1.35
C GLN A 100 -5.91 18.69 -2.15
N GLY A 101 -6.12 18.65 -3.47
CA GLY A 101 -6.38 19.84 -4.26
C GLY A 101 -5.48 19.98 -5.49
N SER A 102 -6.13 19.97 -6.66
CA SER A 102 -5.71 20.50 -7.97
C SER A 102 -4.35 20.12 -8.55
N SER A 103 -3.61 19.21 -7.92
CA SER A 103 -2.27 18.80 -8.36
C SER A 103 -2.22 17.30 -8.63
N GLY A 104 -1.72 16.97 -9.82
CA GLY A 104 -1.49 15.61 -10.26
C GLY A 104 -0.08 15.46 -10.81
N SER A 105 0.43 14.23 -10.82
CA SER A 105 1.68 13.86 -11.45
C SER A 105 1.39 12.91 -12.61
N LEU A 106 1.85 13.26 -13.81
CA LEU A 106 1.86 12.37 -14.97
C LEU A 106 3.27 11.78 -15.10
N THR A 107 3.35 10.46 -15.08
CA THR A 107 4.57 9.69 -15.30
C THR A 107 4.46 8.98 -16.65
N LEU A 108 5.40 9.24 -17.55
CA LEU A 108 5.51 8.56 -18.84
C LEU A 108 6.66 7.56 -18.75
N TYR A 109 6.39 6.29 -19.06
CA TYR A 109 7.41 5.26 -19.17
C TYR A 109 7.78 5.09 -20.64
N TYR A 110 9.04 5.34 -20.97
CA TYR A 110 9.63 5.12 -22.29
C TYR A 110 10.67 4.00 -22.20
N SER A 111 10.77 3.19 -23.25
CA SER A 111 11.73 2.10 -23.34
C SER A 111 13.07 2.56 -23.93
N ASP A 112 13.03 3.55 -24.83
CA ASP A 112 14.17 3.98 -25.63
C ASP A 112 14.25 5.50 -25.73
N LEU A 113 15.46 6.03 -25.97
CA LEU A 113 15.70 7.47 -26.10
C LEU A 113 14.94 8.08 -27.29
N ASP A 114 14.74 7.33 -28.37
CA ASP A 114 13.95 7.78 -29.53
C ASP A 114 12.48 8.05 -29.15
N GLN A 115 11.92 7.28 -28.22
CA GLN A 115 10.56 7.51 -27.72
C GLN A 115 10.47 8.78 -26.88
N LEU A 116 11.50 9.06 -26.07
CA LEU A 116 11.58 10.31 -25.31
C LEU A 116 11.64 11.52 -26.25
N ASP A 117 12.41 11.43 -27.34
CA ASP A 117 12.51 12.48 -28.34
C ASP A 117 11.18 12.70 -29.10
N ASP A 118 10.45 11.62 -29.44
CA ASP A 118 9.13 11.76 -30.07
C ASP A 118 8.11 12.41 -29.13
N ILE A 119 8.11 12.06 -27.84
CA ILE A 119 7.30 12.74 -26.81
C ILE A 119 7.67 14.22 -26.73
N MET A 120 8.96 14.53 -26.67
CA MET A 120 9.44 15.90 -26.52
C MET A 120 9.06 16.76 -27.73
N LYS A 121 9.09 16.19 -28.94
CA LYS A 121 8.61 16.85 -30.17
C LYS A 121 7.11 17.10 -30.14
N ARG A 122 6.30 16.15 -29.68
CA ARG A 122 4.83 16.29 -29.60
C ARG A 122 4.39 17.31 -28.56
N LEU A 123 5.13 17.47 -27.45
CA LEU A 123 4.83 18.43 -26.38
C LEU A 123 5.31 19.86 -26.67
N LYS A 124 6.29 20.06 -27.56
CA LYS A 124 6.89 21.37 -27.85
C LYS A 124 6.14 22.21 -28.89
N LYS A 125 4.98 21.76 -29.37
CA LYS A 125 4.24 22.43 -30.46
C LYS A 125 3.11 23.31 -29.97
#